data_AF-A0AAQ6A4A7-F1
#
_entry.id   AF-A0AAQ6A4A7-F1
#
_cell.length_a   1.000
_cell.length_b   1.000
_cell.length_c   1.000
_cell.angle_alpha   90.00
_cell.angle_beta   90.00
_cell.angle_gamma   90.00
#
_symmetry.space_group_name_H-M   'P 1'
#
loop_
_entity.id
_entity.type
_entity.pdbx_description
1 polymer ?
#
loop_
_entity_poly.entity_id
_entity_poly.type
_entity_poly.pdbx_seq_one_letter_code
_entity_poly.pdbx_strand_id
1 'polypeptide(L)'
;QQSLLTVLAQVPELSLNHLLNPFHRTCHCLFAGKKVRLFHFLFEMLEDPNMAHCVSWVPAATGVFRFSSRNKDQVAALWGQRKGNKRPMTYQKMSRALRNYARSGEIFKVKKKLTYQFSRDTLMSLQSLNCH
;
A
#
# COMPACT_ATOMS: atom_id res chain seq x y z
N GLN A 1 -12.15 6.75 38.46
CA GLN A 1 -13.21 6.76 37.44
C GLN A 1 -12.76 7.68 36.31
N GLN A 2 -12.01 7.15 35.33
CA GLN A 2 -11.70 7.88 34.11
C GLN A 2 -12.78 7.50 33.09
N SER A 3 -13.58 8.46 32.67
CA SER A 3 -14.70 8.26 31.74
C SER A 3 -14.23 7.69 30.41
N LEU A 4 -14.98 6.71 29.87
CA LEU A 4 -14.82 6.13 28.53
C LEU A 4 -14.71 7.17 27.40
N LEU A 5 -15.15 8.41 27.64
CA LEU A 5 -15.05 9.53 26.72
C LEU A 5 -13.62 10.01 26.47
N THR A 6 -12.64 9.73 27.34
CA THR A 6 -11.26 10.21 27.17
C THR A 6 -10.43 9.33 26.22
N VAL A 7 -10.82 8.08 25.99
CA VAL A 7 -10.05 7.16 25.12
C VAL A 7 -10.25 7.47 23.64
N LEU A 8 -11.37 8.09 23.27
CA LEU A 8 -11.69 8.42 21.88
C LEU A 8 -10.93 9.65 21.34
N ALA A 9 -10.31 10.44 22.22
CA ALA A 9 -9.60 11.67 21.85
C ALA A 9 -8.15 11.45 21.38
N GLN A 10 -7.61 10.23 21.51
CA GLN A 10 -6.22 9.90 21.12
C GLN A 10 -6.11 9.23 19.75
N VAL A 11 -7.22 8.98 19.07
CA VAL A 11 -7.22 8.30 17.78
C VAL A 11 -7.02 9.37 16.70
N PRO A 12 -5.88 9.39 15.97
CA PRO A 12 -5.71 10.31 14.86
C PRO A 12 -6.85 10.08 13.87
N GLU A 13 -7.49 11.15 13.42
CA GLU A 13 -8.69 11.17 12.56
C GLU A 13 -8.51 10.31 11.27
N LEU A 14 -7.27 10.12 10.81
CA LEU A 14 -6.85 9.17 9.77
C LEU A 14 -7.23 7.69 10.03
N SER A 15 -7.40 7.28 11.28
CA SER A 15 -7.73 5.91 11.69
C SER A 15 -9.21 5.59 11.48
N LEU A 16 -10.09 6.57 11.64
CA LEU A 16 -11.54 6.36 11.56
C LEU A 16 -11.99 6.24 10.09
N ASN A 17 -11.41 7.05 9.21
CA ASN A 17 -11.62 6.95 7.76
C ASN A 17 -11.09 5.61 7.20
N HIS A 18 -9.98 5.09 7.71
CA HIS A 18 -9.45 3.75 7.33
C HIS A 18 -10.35 2.59 7.77
N LEU A 19 -11.07 2.73 8.88
CA LEU A 19 -11.99 1.70 9.40
C LEU A 19 -13.37 1.74 8.75
N LEU A 20 -13.78 2.89 8.20
CA LEU A 20 -15.03 3.06 7.48
C LEU A 20 -14.90 2.93 5.96
N ASN A 21 -13.68 2.89 5.41
CA ASN A 21 -13.48 2.70 3.98
C ASN A 21 -13.80 1.24 3.57
N PRO A 22 -14.87 0.99 2.78
CA PRO A 22 -15.26 -0.36 2.37
C PRO A 22 -14.15 -1.09 1.59
N PHE A 23 -13.28 -0.36 0.87
CA PHE A 23 -12.12 -0.95 0.17
C PHE A 23 -11.11 -1.64 1.10
N HIS A 24 -10.94 -1.13 2.33
CA HIS A 24 -9.98 -1.68 3.29
C HIS A 24 -10.52 -2.94 3.99
N ARG A 25 -11.85 -3.12 4.05
CA ARG A 25 -12.48 -4.30 4.68
C ARG A 25 -12.44 -5.54 3.79
N THR A 26 -12.63 -5.39 2.47
CA THR A 26 -12.69 -6.51 1.53
C THR A 26 -11.36 -7.28 1.45
N CYS A 27 -10.23 -6.58 1.55
CA CYS A 27 -8.91 -7.18 1.37
C CYS A 27 -8.39 -7.94 2.61
N HIS A 28 -8.89 -7.62 3.82
CA HIS A 28 -8.51 -8.32 5.06
C HIS A 28 -9.03 -9.76 5.07
N CYS A 29 -10.18 -10.01 4.43
CA CYS A 29 -10.78 -11.35 4.34
C CYS A 29 -10.11 -12.23 3.26
N LEU A 30 -9.71 -11.67 2.11
CA LEU A 30 -9.14 -12.43 0.98
C LEU A 30 -7.74 -13.03 1.28
N PHE A 31 -7.00 -12.46 2.23
CA PHE A 31 -5.66 -12.93 2.60
C PHE A 31 -5.58 -13.49 4.04
N ALA A 32 -6.71 -13.80 4.69
CA ALA A 32 -6.81 -14.18 6.10
C ALA A 32 -5.98 -15.43 6.53
N GLY A 33 -5.32 -16.13 5.61
CA GLY A 33 -4.39 -17.24 5.90
C GLY A 33 -2.96 -17.06 5.37
N LYS A 34 -2.65 -16.01 4.60
CA LYS A 34 -1.34 -15.82 3.95
C LYS A 34 -0.74 -14.47 4.31
N LYS A 35 0.57 -14.45 4.65
CA LYS A 35 1.29 -13.20 4.93
C LYS A 35 1.26 -12.28 3.71
N VAL A 36 0.54 -11.16 3.81
CA VAL A 36 0.51 -10.12 2.77
C VAL A 36 1.93 -9.66 2.40
N ARG A 37 2.18 -9.58 1.09
CA ARG A 37 3.43 -9.10 0.47
C ARG A 37 3.27 -7.63 0.06
N LEU A 38 4.38 -6.90 -0.07
CA LEU A 38 4.35 -5.44 -0.30
C LEU A 38 3.63 -5.06 -1.61
N PHE A 39 3.82 -5.81 -2.70
CA PHE A 39 3.20 -5.46 -3.98
C PHE A 39 1.67 -5.59 -3.98
N HIS A 40 1.10 -6.53 -3.20
CA HIS A 40 -0.35 -6.58 -2.97
C HIS A 40 -0.85 -5.31 -2.27
N PHE A 41 -0.16 -4.91 -1.20
CA PHE A 41 -0.47 -3.67 -0.48
C PHE A 41 -0.32 -2.43 -1.38
N LEU A 42 0.72 -2.37 -2.21
CA LEU A 42 0.90 -1.24 -3.13
C LEU A 42 -0.21 -1.14 -4.16
N PHE A 43 -0.70 -2.27 -4.67
CA PHE A 43 -1.85 -2.29 -5.56
C PHE A 43 -3.10 -1.77 -4.86
N GLU A 44 -3.38 -2.21 -3.63
CA GLU A 44 -4.48 -1.68 -2.81
C GLU A 44 -4.39 -0.15 -2.64
N MET A 45 -3.19 0.37 -2.32
CA MET A 45 -2.97 1.82 -2.20
C MET A 45 -3.09 2.57 -3.53
N LEU A 46 -2.92 1.90 -4.66
CA LEU A 46 -3.08 2.47 -6.00
C LEU A 46 -4.55 2.52 -6.43
N GLU A 47 -5.38 1.65 -5.88
CA GLU A 47 -6.83 1.61 -6.11
C GLU A 47 -7.61 2.52 -5.14
N ASP A 48 -7.01 2.96 -4.03
CA ASP A 48 -7.64 3.92 -3.12
C ASP A 48 -7.45 5.37 -3.60
N PRO A 49 -8.51 6.09 -4.02
CA PRO A 49 -8.39 7.47 -4.46
C PRO A 49 -7.87 8.41 -3.36
N ASN A 50 -8.09 8.08 -2.09
CA ASN A 50 -7.57 8.87 -0.96
C ASN A 50 -6.06 8.75 -0.82
N MET A 51 -5.42 7.81 -1.51
CA MET A 51 -3.97 7.60 -1.48
C MET A 51 -3.24 8.17 -2.70
N ALA A 52 -3.97 8.74 -3.68
CA ALA A 52 -3.41 9.24 -4.93
C ALA A 52 -2.34 10.33 -4.75
N HIS A 53 -2.40 11.10 -3.66
CA HIS A 53 -1.39 12.12 -3.28
C HIS A 53 -0.07 11.51 -2.79
N CYS A 54 -0.05 10.23 -2.46
CA CYS A 54 1.09 9.47 -1.96
C CYS A 54 1.68 8.53 -3.01
N VAL A 55 0.83 7.78 -3.70
CA VAL A 55 1.18 6.82 -4.74
C VAL A 55 0.05 6.77 -5.76
N SER A 56 0.38 6.81 -7.03
CA SER A 56 -0.62 6.85 -8.10
C SER A 56 -0.15 6.15 -9.35
N TRP A 57 -1.11 5.62 -10.10
CA TRP A 57 -0.91 5.17 -11.46
C TRP A 57 -0.39 6.32 -12.34
N VAL A 58 0.48 6.00 -13.31
CA VAL A 58 0.93 6.94 -14.34
C VAL A 58 0.22 6.62 -15.65
N PRO A 59 0.51 5.48 -16.30
CA PRO A 59 -0.56 4.76 -16.98
C PRO A 59 -0.92 3.45 -16.26
N ALA A 60 -2.17 3.33 -15.81
CA ALA A 60 -2.67 2.14 -15.12
C ALA A 60 -2.68 0.91 -16.06
N ALA A 61 -3.03 1.10 -17.33
CA ALA A 61 -3.09 0.03 -18.33
C ALA A 61 -1.75 -0.72 -18.54
N THR A 62 -0.61 -0.05 -18.31
CA THR A 62 0.72 -0.65 -18.44
C THR A 62 1.34 -1.00 -17.08
N GLY A 63 0.59 -0.84 -15.99
CA GLY A 63 1.05 -1.16 -14.64
C GLY A 63 2.11 -0.21 -14.10
N VAL A 64 2.31 0.96 -14.72
CA VAL A 64 3.32 1.92 -14.26
C VAL A 64 2.73 2.82 -13.20
N PHE A 65 3.43 2.92 -12.08
CA PHE A 65 3.04 3.75 -10.94
C PHE A 65 4.22 4.56 -10.40
N ARG A 66 3.91 5.59 -9.62
CA ARG A 66 4.90 6.49 -9.05
C ARG A 66 4.54 6.90 -7.64
N PHE A 67 5.56 6.97 -6.78
CA PHE A 67 5.44 7.60 -5.47
C PHE A 67 5.62 9.11 -5.54
N SER A 68 4.86 9.84 -4.72
CA SER A 68 5.02 11.27 -4.50
C SER A 68 6.35 11.58 -3.83
N SER A 69 7.09 12.57 -4.34
CA SER A 69 8.36 12.98 -3.73
C SER A 69 8.21 13.44 -2.28
N ARG A 70 7.07 14.07 -1.96
CA ARG A 70 6.76 14.62 -0.63
C ARG A 70 6.13 13.57 0.30
N ASN A 71 5.23 12.74 -0.22
CA ASN A 71 4.35 11.92 0.63
C ASN A 71 4.64 10.41 0.61
N LYS A 72 5.67 9.94 -0.13
CA LYS A 72 6.05 8.52 -0.20
C LYS A 72 6.25 7.83 1.16
N ASP A 73 6.64 8.59 2.18
CA ASP A 73 6.90 8.04 3.51
C ASP A 73 5.59 7.70 4.25
N GLN A 74 4.45 8.29 3.87
CA GLN A 74 3.13 7.87 4.37
C GLN A 74 2.80 6.43 3.93
N VAL A 75 3.06 6.08 2.67
CA VAL A 75 2.88 4.70 2.16
C VAL A 75 3.76 3.72 2.93
N ALA A 76 5.00 4.10 3.21
CA ALA A 76 5.92 3.27 3.98
C ALA A 76 5.46 3.07 5.42
N ALA A 77 4.96 4.13 6.07
CA ALA A 77 4.42 4.06 7.43
C ALA A 77 3.20 3.13 7.50
N LEU A 78 2.25 3.27 6.57
CA LEU A 78 1.08 2.40 6.46
C LEU A 78 1.48 0.93 6.22
N TRP A 79 2.49 0.68 5.39
CA TRP A 79 3.02 -0.67 5.23
C TRP A 79 3.61 -1.23 6.53
N GLY A 80 4.31 -0.38 7.29
CA GLY A 80 4.84 -0.74 8.61
C GLY A 80 3.73 -1.13 9.59
N GLN A 81 2.65 -0.36 9.61
CA GLN A 81 1.45 -0.63 10.42
C GLN A 81 0.77 -1.93 9.98
N ARG A 82 0.55 -2.13 8.67
CA ARG A 82 -0.04 -3.35 8.11
C ARG A 82 0.74 -4.61 8.48
N LYS A 83 2.06 -4.51 8.65
CA LYS A 83 2.93 -5.63 9.06
C LYS A 83 3.14 -5.74 10.57
N GLY A 84 2.64 -4.81 11.37
CA GLY A 84 2.88 -4.78 12.82
C GLY A 84 4.37 -4.63 13.16
N ASN A 85 5.13 -3.88 12.34
CA ASN A 85 6.57 -3.75 12.55
C ASN A 85 6.87 -3.01 13.86
N LYS A 86 7.70 -3.60 14.73
CA LYS A 86 8.19 -2.97 15.97
C LYS A 86 9.01 -1.69 15.72
N ARG A 87 9.63 -1.57 14.54
CA ARG A 87 10.42 -0.39 14.15
C ARG A 87 9.80 0.31 12.94
N PRO A 88 9.96 1.64 12.82
CA PRO A 88 9.44 2.39 11.68
C PRO A 88 9.91 1.84 10.33
N MET A 89 8.95 1.62 9.45
CA MET A 89 9.18 1.36 8.03
C MET A 89 9.34 2.70 7.33
N THR A 90 10.44 2.87 6.59
CA THR A 90 10.74 4.09 5.82
C THR A 90 10.71 3.79 4.33
N TYR A 91 10.55 4.82 3.50
CA TYR A 91 10.61 4.61 2.05
C TYR A 91 11.94 3.98 1.61
N GLN A 92 13.06 4.33 2.26
CA GLN A 92 14.36 3.73 1.95
C GLN A 92 14.35 2.21 2.16
N LYS A 93 13.81 1.72 3.28
CA LYS A 93 13.69 0.28 3.56
C LYS A 93 12.70 -0.39 2.61
N MET A 94 11.54 0.24 2.37
CA MET A 94 10.53 -0.26 1.43
C MET A 94 11.10 -0.37 0.01
N SER A 95 11.88 0.64 -0.43
CA SER A 95 12.53 0.63 -1.74
C SER A 95 13.55 -0.50 -1.89
N ARG A 96 14.12 -1.02 -0.79
CA ARG A 96 14.99 -2.22 -0.82
C ARG A 96 14.18 -3.44 -1.21
N ALA A 97 12.97 -3.62 -0.67
CA ALA A 97 12.08 -4.71 -1.09
C ALA A 97 11.68 -4.57 -2.56
N LEU A 98 11.35 -3.36 -3.03
CA LEU A 98 11.04 -3.11 -4.45
C LEU A 98 12.19 -3.50 -5.39
N ARG A 99 13.45 -3.28 -4.99
CA ARG A 99 14.60 -3.72 -5.79
C ARG A 99 14.70 -5.25 -5.86
N ASN A 100 14.31 -5.96 -4.80
CA ASN A 100 14.31 -7.42 -4.81
C ASN A 100 13.22 -7.99 -5.73
N TYR A 101 12.10 -7.29 -5.90
CA TYR A 101 11.03 -7.72 -6.82
C TYR A 101 11.43 -7.73 -8.30
N ALA A 102 12.49 -7.02 -8.68
CA ALA A 102 13.02 -7.13 -10.04
C ALA A 102 13.56 -8.54 -10.33
N ARG A 103 14.00 -9.28 -9.29
CA ARG A 103 14.50 -10.65 -9.44
C ARG A 103 13.38 -11.68 -9.47
N SER A 104 12.34 -11.48 -8.66
CA SER A 104 11.19 -12.39 -8.60
C SER A 104 10.13 -12.08 -9.66
N GLY A 105 10.20 -10.93 -10.32
CA GLY A 105 9.43 -10.60 -11.52
C GLY A 105 8.10 -9.88 -11.25
N GLU A 106 7.78 -9.49 -10.02
CA GLU A 106 6.51 -8.80 -9.74
C GLU A 106 6.56 -7.32 -10.10
N ILE A 107 7.65 -6.63 -9.79
CA ILE A 107 7.81 -5.19 -9.99
C ILE A 107 9.22 -4.87 -10.50
N PHE A 108 9.29 -4.04 -11.54
CA PHE A 108 10.52 -3.53 -12.13
C PHE A 108 10.72 -2.04 -11.86
N LYS A 109 11.99 -1.63 -11.77
CA LYS A 109 12.35 -0.21 -11.65
C LYS A 109 12.31 0.45 -13.04
N VAL A 110 11.58 1.55 -13.16
CA VAL A 110 11.61 2.40 -14.36
C VAL A 110 12.67 3.49 -14.19
N LYS A 111 13.34 3.95 -15.25
CA LYS A 111 14.40 4.98 -15.17
C LYS A 111 13.93 6.28 -14.49
N LYS A 112 12.65 6.62 -14.61
CA LYS A 112 12.04 7.82 -14.00
C LYS A 112 12.07 7.77 -12.46
N LYS A 113 12.29 8.93 -11.84
CA LYS A 113 12.38 9.07 -10.38
C LYS A 113 11.13 8.52 -9.69
N LEU A 114 11.31 7.73 -8.62
CA LEU A 114 10.24 7.12 -7.81
C LEU A 114 9.20 6.31 -8.61
N THR A 115 9.53 5.91 -9.84
CA THR A 115 8.60 5.24 -10.75
C THR A 115 8.98 3.76 -10.87
N TYR A 116 7.96 2.91 -10.88
CA TYR A 116 8.06 1.46 -10.93
C TYR A 116 6.95 0.92 -11.84
N GLN A 117 7.05 -0.35 -12.22
CA GLN A 117 6.10 -1.00 -13.09
C GLN A 117 5.82 -2.41 -12.61
N PHE A 118 4.55 -2.79 -12.45
CA PHE A 118 4.16 -4.18 -12.28
C PHE A 118 4.43 -4.96 -13.56
N SER A 119 4.85 -6.23 -13.44
CA SER A 119 4.81 -7.12 -14.59
C SER A 119 3.38 -7.34 -15.06
N ARG A 120 3.20 -7.64 -16.35
CA ARG A 120 1.89 -7.90 -16.94
C ARG A 120 1.15 -9.01 -16.18
N ASP A 121 1.83 -10.11 -15.91
CA ASP A 121 1.23 -11.28 -15.26
C ASP A 121 0.81 -10.97 -13.81
N THR A 122 1.64 -10.20 -13.08
CA THR A 122 1.31 -9.78 -11.72
C THR A 122 0.11 -8.84 -11.71
N LEU A 123 0.09 -7.85 -12.62
CA LEU A 123 -1.02 -6.89 -12.71
C LEU A 123 -2.35 -7.59 -13.03
N MET A 124 -2.34 -8.50 -14.01
CA MET A 124 -3.52 -9.29 -14.39
C MET A 124 -4.04 -10.12 -13.22
N SER A 125 -3.13 -10.80 -12.50
CA SER A 125 -3.49 -11.59 -11.33
C SER A 125 -4.09 -10.72 -10.22
N LEU A 126 -3.52 -9.54 -9.95
CA LEU A 126 -4.04 -8.62 -8.93
C LEU A 126 -5.43 -8.08 -9.28
N GLN A 127 -5.65 -7.71 -10.55
CA GLN A 127 -6.93 -7.20 -11.02
C GLN A 127 -8.03 -8.26 -10.94
N SER A 128 -7.72 -9.52 -11.27
CA SER A 128 -8.69 -10.63 -11.14
C SER A 128 -9.16 -10.89 -9.71
N LEU A 129 -8.36 -10.52 -8.69
CA LEU A 129 -8.71 -10.71 -7.28
C LEU A 129 -9.65 -9.63 -6.74
N ASN A 130 -9.74 -8.47 -7.39
CA ASN A 130 -10.63 -7.36 -7.00
C ASN A 130 -12.02 -7.44 -7.65
N CYS A 131 -12.26 -8.39 -8.56
CA CYS A 131 -13.53 -8.53 -9.29
C CYS A 131 -14.55 -9.47 -8.63
N HIS A 132 -14.36 -9.87 -7.37
CA HIS A 132 -15.27 -10.76 -6.63
C HIS A 132 -15.74 -10.16 -5.31
#